data_AF-A0A183HVK6-F1
#
_entry.id   AF-A0A183HVK6-F1
#
_cell.length_a   1.000
_cell.length_b   1.000
_cell.length_c   1.000
_cell.angle_alpha   90.00
_cell.angle_beta   90.00
_cell.angle_gamma   90.00
#
_symmetry.space_group_name_H-M   'P 1'
#
loop_
_entity.id
_entity.type
_entity.pdbx_description
1 polymer ?
#
loop_
_entity_poly.entity_id
_entity_poly.type
_entity_poly.pdbx_seq_one_letter_code
_entity_poly.pdbx_strand_id
1 'polypeptide(L)'
;MLSSLVPDFVNHLTSLYDSVAACETIIAETVMSEEQLFWKSYDKGNKLLQQNIASHSHVLPGKIAWMLSGTYGLPLAITEKMCNEKGLKVDLDGFHQCLTNFQVIFLYRYFVFND
;
A
#
# COMPACT_ATOMS: atom_id res chain seq x y z
N MET A 1 13.40 -0.43 12.17
CA MET A 1 13.30 -0.83 10.76
C MET A 1 13.09 -2.32 10.75
N LEU A 2 12.11 -2.82 9.99
CA LEU A 2 11.82 -4.24 9.88
C LEU A 2 13.08 -5.05 9.54
N SER A 3 14.01 -4.46 8.77
CA SER A 3 15.31 -5.06 8.44
C SER A 3 16.16 -5.41 9.66
N SER A 4 16.02 -4.72 10.80
CA SER A 4 16.79 -5.02 12.02
C SER A 4 16.32 -6.29 12.73
N LEU A 5 15.13 -6.81 12.38
CA LEU A 5 14.60 -8.06 12.92
C LEU A 5 14.98 -9.28 12.08
N VAL A 6 15.59 -9.07 10.90
CA VAL A 6 15.98 -10.15 9.99
C VAL A 6 16.99 -11.10 10.63
N PRO A 7 18.03 -10.66 11.36
CA PRO A 7 18.97 -11.58 12.00
C PRO A 7 18.29 -12.50 13.02
N ASP A 8 17.40 -11.96 13.85
CA ASP A 8 16.65 -12.75 14.85
C ASP A 8 15.72 -13.77 14.17
N PHE A 9 15.06 -13.36 13.08
CA PHE A 9 14.21 -14.24 12.29
C PHE A 9 14.99 -15.36 11.61
N VAL A 10 16.13 -15.05 10.99
CA VAL A 10 17.02 -16.03 10.37
C VAL A 10 17.50 -17.03 11.42
N ASN A 11 17.98 -16.55 12.57
CA ASN A 11 18.42 -17.42 13.67
C ASN A 11 17.35 -18.43 14.10
N HIS A 12 16.08 -18.03 14.13
CA HIS A 12 14.98 -18.92 14.50
C HIS A 12 14.72 -20.00 13.43
N LEU A 13 14.94 -19.68 12.16
CA LEU A 13 14.65 -20.56 11.02
C LEU A 13 15.82 -21.43 10.58
N THR A 14 17.07 -21.07 10.92
CA THR A 14 18.26 -21.84 10.50
C THR A 14 18.21 -23.30 10.93
N SER A 15 17.58 -23.62 12.07
CA SER A 15 17.41 -25.00 12.53
C SER A 15 16.51 -25.87 11.63
N LEU A 16 15.68 -25.25 10.78
CA LEU A 16 14.75 -25.91 9.87
C LEU A 16 15.17 -25.76 8.40
N TYR A 17 15.89 -24.68 8.07
CA TYR A 17 16.26 -24.31 6.70
C TYR A 17 17.65 -23.67 6.64
N ASP A 18 18.69 -24.49 6.47
CA ASP A 18 20.09 -24.03 6.36
C ASP A 18 20.31 -23.01 5.23
N SER A 19 19.52 -23.11 4.15
CA SER A 19 19.58 -22.19 3.01
C SER A 19 19.19 -20.75 3.38
N VAL A 20 18.42 -20.54 4.45
CA VAL A 20 17.99 -19.20 4.88
C VAL A 20 19.15 -18.44 5.50
N ALA A 21 20.01 -19.10 6.27
CA ALA A 21 21.21 -18.49 6.85
C ALA A 21 22.18 -18.01 5.75
N ALA A 22 22.35 -18.81 4.68
CA ALA A 22 23.19 -18.43 3.55
C ALA A 22 22.68 -17.18 2.79
N CYS A 23 21.38 -16.87 2.90
CA CYS A 23 20.75 -15.73 2.23
C CYS A 23 20.49 -14.54 3.15
N GLU A 24 20.92 -14.56 4.42
CA GLU A 24 20.61 -13.52 5.42
C GLU A 24 20.89 -12.11 4.91
N THR A 25 22.07 -11.87 4.33
CA THR A 25 22.46 -10.56 3.81
C THR A 25 21.49 -10.08 2.72
N ILE A 26 21.16 -10.94 1.77
CA ILE A 26 20.25 -10.61 0.66
C ILE A 26 18.84 -10.34 1.20
N ILE A 27 18.37 -11.13 2.17
CA ILE A 27 17.07 -10.94 2.80
C ILE A 27 17.05 -9.59 3.52
N ALA A 28 18.08 -9.26 4.31
CA ALA A 28 18.17 -8.02 5.05
C ALA A 28 18.20 -6.79 4.14
N GLU A 29 19.00 -6.83 3.07
CA GLU A 29 19.09 -5.75 2.08
C GLU A 29 17.77 -5.57 1.33
N THR A 30 17.12 -6.66 0.94
CA THR A 30 15.83 -6.61 0.25
C THR A 30 14.76 -6.00 1.15
N VAL A 31 14.63 -6.49 2.39
CA VAL A 31 13.66 -5.95 3.36
C VAL A 31 13.92 -4.47 3.64
N MET A 32 15.18 -4.06 3.78
CA MET A 32 15.53 -2.66 3.97
C MET A 32 15.12 -1.79 2.77
N SER A 33 15.43 -2.24 1.55
CA SER A 33 15.09 -1.53 0.31
C SER A 33 13.58 -1.37 0.15
N GLU A 34 12.83 -2.46 0.32
CA GLU A 34 11.37 -2.45 0.25
C GLU A 34 10.74 -1.57 1.34
N GLU A 35 11.25 -1.63 2.57
CA GLU A 35 10.79 -0.77 3.67
C GLU A 35 11.03 0.72 3.35
N GLN A 36 12.18 1.08 2.79
CA GLN A 36 12.47 2.46 2.37
C GLN A 36 11.53 2.93 1.26
N LEU A 37 11.27 2.08 0.25
CA LEU A 37 10.34 2.38 -0.83
C LEU A 37 8.90 2.53 -0.33
N PHE A 38 8.50 1.67 0.60
CA PHE A 38 7.20 1.74 1.28
C PHE A 38 7.05 3.09 2.00
N TRP A 39 7.98 3.46 2.88
CA TRP A 39 7.89 4.71 3.62
C TRP A 39 7.90 5.94 2.71
N LYS A 40 8.72 5.93 1.66
CA LYS A 40 8.75 7.02 0.67
C LYS A 40 7.40 7.20 -0.05
N SER A 41 6.71 6.09 -0.33
CA SER A 41 5.39 6.12 -0.98
C SER A 41 4.30 6.51 0.00
N TYR A 42 4.35 5.96 1.22
CA TYR A 42 3.46 6.29 2.33
C TYR A 42 3.50 7.79 2.66
N ASP A 43 4.67 8.40 2.78
CA ASP A 43 4.81 9.83 3.09
C ASP A 43 4.15 10.73 2.03
N LYS A 44 4.26 10.35 0.76
CA LYS A 44 3.59 11.07 -0.34
C LYS A 44 2.07 10.90 -0.25
N GLY A 45 1.60 9.68 -0.03
CA GLY A 45 0.18 9.37 0.12
C GLY A 45 -0.43 10.09 1.32
N ASN A 46 0.26 10.08 2.47
CA ASN A 46 -0.20 10.76 3.67
C ASN A 46 -0.29 12.28 3.46
N LYS A 47 0.71 12.91 2.83
CA LYS A 47 0.64 14.34 2.46
C LYS A 47 -0.57 14.65 1.59
N LEU A 48 -0.82 13.82 0.57
CA LEU A 48 -1.97 13.97 -0.31
C LEU A 48 -3.29 13.82 0.46
N LEU A 49 -3.39 12.84 1.36
CA LEU A 49 -4.56 12.63 2.20
C LEU A 49 -4.82 13.85 3.10
N GLN A 50 -3.80 14.36 3.80
CA GLN A 50 -3.95 15.53 4.66
C GLN A 50 -4.40 16.77 3.88
N GLN A 51 -3.87 16.99 2.67
CA GLN A 51 -4.29 18.09 1.80
C GLN A 51 -5.77 17.96 1.41
N ASN A 52 -6.22 16.75 1.06
CA ASN A 52 -7.60 16.51 0.68
C ASN A 52 -8.55 16.60 1.87
N ILE A 53 -8.16 16.12 3.05
CA ILE A 53 -8.91 16.29 4.30
C ILE A 53 -9.09 17.78 4.62
N ALA A 54 -8.04 18.59 4.48
CA ALA A 54 -8.13 20.03 4.72
C ALA A 54 -9.02 20.76 3.71
N SER A 55 -9.15 20.22 2.49
CA SER A 55 -9.89 20.85 1.39
C SER A 55 -11.35 20.40 1.26
N HIS A 56 -11.74 19.30 1.91
CA HIS A 56 -13.11 18.75 1.85
C HIS A 56 -13.77 18.79 3.22
N SER A 57 -15.03 19.21 3.29
CA SER A 57 -15.72 19.38 4.57
C SER A 57 -16.39 18.11 5.09
N HIS A 58 -16.82 17.19 4.21
CA HIS A 58 -17.67 16.06 4.63
C HIS A 58 -17.35 14.71 3.96
N VAL A 59 -16.88 14.71 2.71
CA VAL A 59 -16.63 13.47 1.96
C VAL A 59 -15.32 13.54 1.18
N LEU A 60 -14.44 12.56 1.38
CA LEU A 60 -13.26 12.33 0.56
C LEU A 60 -13.70 11.62 -0.73
N PRO A 61 -13.38 12.15 -1.93
CA PRO A 61 -13.76 11.52 -3.19
C PRO A 61 -13.18 10.11 -3.33
N GLY A 62 -13.99 9.16 -3.82
CA GLY A 62 -13.58 7.76 -3.96
C GLY A 62 -12.38 7.56 -4.87
N LYS A 63 -12.22 8.42 -5.89
CA LYS A 63 -11.04 8.46 -6.77
C LYS A 63 -9.74 8.74 -6.01
N ILE A 64 -9.77 9.60 -4.99
CA ILE A 64 -8.60 9.90 -4.17
C ILE A 64 -8.28 8.70 -3.27
N ALA A 65 -9.29 8.11 -2.63
CA ALA A 65 -9.12 6.89 -1.84
C ALA A 65 -8.57 5.72 -2.69
N TRP A 66 -9.03 5.60 -3.94
CA TRP A 66 -8.55 4.59 -4.88
C TRP A 66 -7.08 4.80 -5.24
N MET A 67 -6.68 6.05 -5.51
CA MET A 67 -5.29 6.38 -5.81
C MET A 67 -4.38 6.20 -4.57
N LEU A 68 -4.85 6.54 -3.37
CA LEU A 68 -4.12 6.27 -2.12
C LEU A 68 -3.85 4.78 -1.95
N SER A 69 -4.84 3.93 -2.23
CA SER A 69 -4.69 2.48 -2.18
C SER A 69 -3.79 1.92 -3.29
N GLY A 70 -4.04 2.30 -4.55
CA GLY A 70 -3.39 1.69 -5.71
C GLY A 70 -1.99 2.25 -6.02
N THR A 71 -1.77 3.54 -5.78
CA THR A 71 -0.51 4.23 -6.16
C THR A 71 0.42 4.45 -4.98
N TYR A 72 -0.14 4.77 -3.80
CA TYR A 72 0.66 5.12 -2.63
C TYR A 72 0.73 4.01 -1.58
N GLY A 73 0.02 2.89 -1.81
CA GLY A 73 0.03 1.72 -0.93
C GLY A 73 -0.66 1.94 0.42
N LEU A 74 -1.48 2.98 0.56
CA LEU A 74 -2.22 3.27 1.79
C LEU A 74 -3.56 2.50 1.77
N PRO A 75 -3.77 1.48 2.61
CA PRO A 75 -4.99 0.68 2.61
C PRO A 75 -6.24 1.54 2.83
N LEU A 76 -7.35 1.17 2.18
CA LEU A 76 -8.65 1.85 2.31
C LEU A 76 -9.05 2.00 3.79
N ALA A 77 -8.93 0.94 4.59
CA ALA A 77 -9.29 0.97 6.01
C ALA A 77 -8.50 2.01 6.82
N ILE A 78 -7.23 2.26 6.48
CA ILE A 78 -6.42 3.31 7.12
C ILE A 78 -6.93 4.68 6.68
N THR A 79 -7.20 4.85 5.38
CA THR A 79 -7.76 6.10 4.83
C THR A 79 -9.11 6.44 5.48
N GLU A 80 -10.02 5.47 5.58
CA GLU A 80 -11.32 5.63 6.24
C GLU A 80 -11.18 6.03 7.70
N LYS A 81 -10.29 5.34 8.45
CA LYS A 81 -10.02 5.67 9.84
C LYS A 81 -9.55 7.13 10.00
N MET A 82 -8.58 7.55 9.19
CA MET A 82 -8.02 8.91 9.24
C MET A 82 -9.04 9.99 8.84
N CYS A 83 -9.89 9.71 7.85
CA CYS A 83 -11.01 10.60 7.50
C CYS A 83 -12.03 10.70 8.63
N ASN A 84 -12.42 9.57 9.22
CA ASN A 84 -13.40 9.51 10.31
C ASN A 84 -12.92 10.29 11.54
N GLU A 85 -11.64 10.19 11.90
CA GLU A 85 -11.01 10.97 12.98
C GLU A 85 -11.10 12.50 12.77
N LYS A 86 -11.32 12.94 11.52
CA LYS A 86 -11.46 14.34 11.12
C LYS A 86 -12.90 14.73 10.77
N GLY A 87 -13.86 13.82 10.97
CA GLY A 87 -15.28 14.06 10.65
C GLY A 87 -15.63 13.96 9.16
N LEU A 88 -14.74 13.41 8.33
CA LEU A 88 -14.99 13.13 6.93
C LEU A 88 -15.37 11.65 6.73
N LYS A 89 -16.22 11.38 5.75
CA LYS A 89 -16.48 10.03 5.25
C LYS A 89 -15.71 9.79 3.95
N VAL A 90 -15.45 8.54 3.59
CA VAL A 90 -14.93 8.20 2.27
C VAL A 90 -16.11 7.82 1.36
N ASP A 91 -16.09 8.31 0.13
CA ASP A 91 -17.01 7.87 -0.92
C ASP A 91 -16.63 6.46 -1.40
N LEU A 92 -17.22 5.46 -0.75
CA LEU A 92 -17.00 4.04 -1.04
C LEU A 92 -17.55 3.64 -2.41
N ASP A 93 -18.69 4.19 -2.82
CA ASP A 93 -19.28 3.89 -4.12
C ASP A 93 -18.36 4.35 -5.25
N GLY A 94 -17.85 5.58 -5.18
CA GLY A 94 -16.86 6.09 -6.13
C GLY A 94 -15.54 5.31 -6.11
N PHE A 95 -15.12 4.80 -4.95
CA PHE A 95 -13.96 3.92 -4.84
C PHE A 95 -14.18 2.58 -5.57
N HIS A 96 -15.32 1.93 -5.35
CA HIS A 96 -15.68 0.66 -5.99
C HIS A 96 -15.90 0.81 -7.50
N GLN A 97 -16.43 1.94 -7.96
CA GLN A 97 -16.51 2.26 -9.38
C GLN A 97 -15.10 2.36 -10.01
N CYS A 98 -14.15 3.02 -9.33
CA CYS A 98 -12.76 3.09 -9.80
C CYS A 98 -12.10 1.70 -9.85
N LEU A 99 -12.33 0.85 -8.84
CA LEU A 99 -11.84 -0.53 -8.83
C LEU A 99 -12.42 -1.36 -9.98
N THR A 100 -13.73 -1.28 -10.18
CA THR A 100 -14.42 -2.02 -11.25
C THR A 100 -13.90 -1.58 -12.62
N ASN A 101 -13.79 -0.27 -12.85
CA ASN A 101 -13.26 0.27 -14.10
C ASN A 101 -11.80 -0.18 -14.34
N PHE A 102 -10.98 -0.17 -13.28
CA PHE A 102 -9.61 -0.65 -13.36
C PHE A 102 -9.53 -2.14 -13.69
N GLN A 103 -10.34 -2.99 -13.03
CA GLN A 103 -10.43 -4.42 -13.34
C GLN A 103 -10.87 -4.67 -14.77
N VAL A 104 -11.88 -3.95 -15.27
CA VAL A 104 -12.32 -4.06 -16.66
C VAL A 104 -11.18 -3.71 -17.62
N ILE A 105 -10.51 -2.56 -17.42
CA ILE A 105 -9.38 -2.15 -18.26
C ILE A 105 -8.25 -3.19 -18.22
N PHE A 106 -7.93 -3.71 -17.02
CA PHE A 106 -6.90 -4.72 -16.84
C PHE A 106 -7.26 -6.01 -17.60
N LEU A 107 -8.48 -6.50 -17.46
CA LEU A 107 -8.95 -7.70 -18.17
C LEU A 107 -8.96 -7.50 -19.70
N TYR A 108 -9.45 -6.37 -20.19
CA TYR A 108 -9.42 -6.06 -21.63
C TYR A 108 -7.99 -6.00 -22.18
N ARG A 109 -7.07 -5.33 -21.45
CA ARG A 109 -5.66 -5.24 -21.83
C ARG A 109 -4.98 -6.61 -21.89
N TYR A 110 -5.27 -7.48 -20.91
CA TYR A 110 -4.60 -8.78 -20.80
C TYR A 110 -5.20 -9.87 -21.70
N PHE A 111 -6.51 -9.86 -21.94
CA PHE A 111 -7.20 -10.91 -22.69
C PHE A 111 -7.58 -10.56 -24.14
N VAL A 112 -7.65 -9.27 -24.51
CA VAL A 112 -8.08 -8.87 -25.88
C VAL A 112 -6.89 -8.48 -26.77
N PHE A 113 -5.77 -8.04 -26.17
CA PHE A 113 -4.60 -7.55 -26.92
C PHE A 113 -3.36 -8.45 -26.83
N ASN A 114 -3.43 -9.60 -26.16
CA ASN A 114 -2.33 -10.58 -26.10
C ASN A 114 -2.55 -11.80 -27.03
N ASP A 115 -3.52 -11.74 -27.94
CA ASP A 115 -3.69 -12.70 -29.05
C ASP A 115 -3.19 -12.09 -30.38
#